data_AF-A0A838EMM4-F1
#
_entry.id   AF-A0A838EMM4-F1
#
_cell.length_a   1.000
_cell.length_b   1.000
_cell.length_c   1.000
_cell.angle_alpha   90.00
_cell.angle_beta   90.00
_cell.angle_gamma   90.00
#
_symmetry.space_group_name_H-M   'P 1'
#
loop_
_entity.id
_entity.type
_entity.pdbx_description
1 polymer ?
#
loop_
_entity_poly.entity_id
_entity_poly.type
_entity_poly.pdbx_seq_one_letter_code
_entity_poly.pdbx_strand_id
1 'polypeptide(L)'
;MNKAKEAEYRRKANPDDPPVSRPKQGRKGALPGPNYSGLQGRTAIVQGQVSIVAIILIVQLFLVTDALYELLSGRSNTLVWLSVVSFIGFALALLVTFWPSRRIEES
;
A
#
# COMPACT_ATOMS: atom_id res chain seq x y z
N MET A 1 -4.40 35.07 27.77
CA MET A 1 -3.69 35.24 26.48
C MET A 1 -3.47 36.73 26.27
N ASN A 2 -2.21 37.19 26.29
CA ASN A 2 -1.87 38.61 26.46
C ASN A 2 -2.15 39.44 25.20
N LYS A 3 -3.10 40.38 25.30
CA LYS A 3 -3.46 41.38 24.27
C LYS A 3 -2.26 42.18 23.71
N ALA A 4 -1.15 42.20 24.44
CA ALA A 4 0.08 42.87 24.04
C ALA A 4 0.73 42.25 22.77
N LYS A 5 0.63 40.93 22.56
CA LYS A 5 1.25 40.27 21.39
C LYS A 5 0.49 40.51 20.07
N GLU A 6 -0.81 40.79 20.15
CA GLU A 6 -1.66 41.02 18.98
C GLU A 6 -1.39 42.41 18.37
N ALA A 7 -1.07 43.39 19.21
CA ALA A 7 -0.67 44.74 18.78
C ALA A 7 0.68 44.76 18.05
N GLU A 8 1.62 43.89 18.45
CA GLU A 8 2.94 43.81 17.84
C GLU A 8 2.88 43.20 16.42
N TYR A 9 2.01 42.20 16.21
CA TYR A 9 1.80 41.59 14.89
C TYR A 9 1.18 42.56 13.88
N ARG A 10 0.30 43.47 14.34
CA ARG A 10 -0.35 44.48 13.49
C ARG A 10 0.60 45.55 12.96
N ARG A 11 1.74 45.80 13.64
CA ARG A 11 2.74 46.78 13.20
C ARG A 11 3.65 46.28 12.09
N LYS A 12 3.63 44.98 11.77
CA LYS A 12 4.47 44.35 10.75
C LYS A 12 3.67 43.95 9.51
N ALA A 13 2.61 44.70 9.20
CA ALA A 13 1.88 44.60 7.95
C ALA A 13 2.31 45.77 7.05
N ASN A 14 2.77 45.46 5.85
CA ASN A 14 3.15 46.46 4.86
C ASN A 14 1.88 47.28 4.49
N PRO A 15 1.91 48.62 4.59
CA PRO A 15 0.71 49.45 4.37
C PRO A 15 0.19 49.40 2.92
N ASP A 16 1.02 48.98 1.97
CA ASP A 16 0.66 48.82 0.56
C ASP A 16 0.08 47.43 0.21
N ASP A 17 0.03 46.50 1.16
CA ASP A 17 -0.56 45.20 0.89
C ASP A 17 -2.09 45.34 0.82
N PRO A 18 -2.73 44.99 -0.31
CA PRO A 18 -4.18 45.02 -0.40
C PRO A 18 -4.77 44.10 0.68
N PRO A 19 -5.96 44.41 1.24
CA PRO A 19 -6.55 43.63 2.31
C PRO A 19 -6.87 42.21 1.82
N VAL A 20 -5.94 41.29 2.02
CA VAL A 20 -6.11 39.90 1.59
C VAL A 20 -7.13 39.25 2.52
N SER A 21 -8.31 38.97 1.98
CA SER A 21 -9.35 38.25 2.69
C SER A 21 -8.85 36.84 3.01
N ARG A 22 -8.74 36.49 4.29
CA ARG A 22 -8.41 35.10 4.65
C ARG A 22 -9.54 34.19 4.15
N PRO A 23 -9.23 33.07 3.48
CA PRO A 23 -10.27 32.15 3.02
C PRO A 23 -11.11 31.67 4.20
N LYS A 24 -12.43 31.45 3.97
CA LYS A 24 -13.36 30.99 5.01
C LYS A 24 -12.81 29.74 5.68
N GLN A 25 -12.41 29.87 6.96
CA GLN A 25 -11.99 28.73 7.76
C GLN A 25 -13.19 27.81 7.96
N GLY A 26 -13.11 26.58 7.44
CA GLY A 26 -14.03 25.51 7.81
C GLY A 26 -13.91 25.19 9.30
N ARG A 27 -14.93 24.53 9.87
CA ARG A 27 -15.07 24.19 11.30
C ARG A 27 -13.89 23.38 11.90
N LYS A 28 -12.92 22.97 11.09
CA LYS A 28 -11.68 22.29 11.45
C LYS A 28 -10.50 22.98 10.77
N GLY A 29 -9.78 23.86 11.49
CA GLY A 29 -8.36 24.17 11.30
C GLY A 29 -7.88 24.68 9.93
N ALA A 30 -6.67 25.25 9.91
CA ALA A 30 -6.02 25.70 8.69
C ALA A 30 -5.49 24.48 7.90
N LEU A 31 -6.04 24.29 6.70
CA LEU A 31 -5.75 23.26 5.70
C LEU A 31 -6.22 21.83 6.05
N PRO A 32 -7.06 21.19 5.20
CA PRO A 32 -6.98 19.75 5.09
C PRO A 32 -5.59 19.46 4.50
N GLY A 33 -4.63 19.12 5.36
CA GLY A 33 -3.42 18.46 4.92
C GLY A 33 -3.82 17.24 4.08
N PRO A 34 -3.02 16.85 3.08
CA PRO A 34 -3.42 15.78 2.17
C PRO A 34 -3.81 14.56 3.01
N ASN A 35 -4.93 13.93 2.67
CA ASN A 35 -5.51 12.82 3.42
C ASN A 35 -4.62 11.55 3.32
N TYR A 36 -3.39 11.61 3.82
CA TYR A 36 -2.45 10.48 3.82
C TYR A 36 -2.86 9.39 4.82
N SER A 37 -3.75 9.71 5.76
CA SER A 37 -4.17 8.80 6.85
C SER A 37 -4.93 7.56 6.35
N GLY A 38 -5.68 7.67 5.25
CA GLY A 38 -6.38 6.53 4.62
C GLY A 38 -5.55 5.82 3.55
N LEU A 39 -4.60 6.53 2.92
CA LEU A 39 -3.71 6.00 1.89
C LEU A 39 -2.60 5.14 2.50
N GLN A 40 -1.94 5.56 3.58
CA GLN A 40 -0.84 4.79 4.18
C GLN A 40 -1.27 3.38 4.62
N GLY A 41 -2.43 3.24 5.28
CA GLY A 41 -2.93 1.94 5.69
C GLY A 41 -3.26 1.03 4.51
N ARG A 42 -3.89 1.56 3.47
CA ARG A 42 -4.27 0.81 2.27
C ARG A 42 -3.04 0.44 1.42
N THR A 43 -2.07 1.34 1.29
CA THR A 43 -0.79 1.07 0.60
C THR A 43 0.05 0.06 1.36
N ALA A 44 0.09 0.09 2.70
CA ALA A 44 0.81 -0.90 3.51
C ALA A 44 0.21 -2.31 3.35
N ILE A 45 -1.11 -2.43 3.27
CA ILE A 45 -1.80 -3.71 3.03
C ILE A 45 -1.47 -4.24 1.63
N VAL A 46 -1.59 -3.38 0.59
CA VAL A 46 -1.27 -3.77 -0.78
C VAL A 46 0.21 -4.14 -0.92
N GLN A 47 1.12 -3.41 -0.29
CA GLN A 47 2.55 -3.70 -0.28
C GLN A 47 2.86 -5.05 0.39
N GLY A 48 2.22 -5.36 1.52
CA GLY A 48 2.34 -6.66 2.17
C GLY A 48 1.85 -7.80 1.26
N GLN A 49 0.72 -7.60 0.59
CA GLN A 49 0.16 -8.57 -0.36
C GLN A 49 1.09 -8.81 -1.55
N VAL A 50 1.60 -7.74 -2.18
CA VAL A 50 2.56 -7.83 -3.29
C VAL A 50 3.82 -8.57 -2.84
N SER A 51 4.31 -8.30 -1.63
CA SER A 51 5.50 -8.98 -1.08
C SER A 51 5.27 -10.48 -0.91
N ILE A 52 4.10 -10.88 -0.37
CA ILE A 52 3.74 -12.29 -0.21
C ILE A 52 3.63 -12.98 -1.57
N VAL A 53 2.93 -12.37 -2.52
CA VAL A 53 2.78 -12.93 -3.88
C VAL A 53 4.15 -13.06 -4.56
N ALA A 54 5.01 -12.06 -4.45
CA ALA A 54 6.36 -12.11 -5.02
C ALA A 54 7.18 -13.29 -4.47
N ILE A 55 7.14 -13.52 -3.15
CA ILE A 55 7.81 -14.67 -2.53
C ILE A 55 7.27 -15.98 -3.07
N ILE A 56 5.94 -16.11 -3.18
CA ILE A 56 5.32 -17.32 -3.73
C ILE A 56 5.78 -17.56 -5.18
N LEU A 57 5.85 -16.51 -6.01
CA LEU A 57 6.33 -16.62 -7.39
C LEU A 57 7.79 -17.05 -7.47
N ILE A 58 8.65 -16.56 -6.58
CA ILE A 58 10.06 -16.99 -6.52
C ILE A 58 10.15 -18.49 -6.20
N VAL A 59 9.40 -18.94 -5.19
CA VAL A 59 9.35 -20.36 -4.83
C VAL A 59 8.81 -21.20 -6.00
N GLN A 60 7.80 -20.71 -6.72
CA GLN A 60 7.28 -21.40 -7.90
C GLN A 60 8.30 -21.51 -9.02
N LEU A 61 9.03 -20.43 -9.29
CA LEU A 61 10.09 -20.45 -10.30
C LEU A 61 11.13 -21.52 -9.96
N PHE A 62 11.47 -21.67 -8.68
CA PHE A 62 12.39 -22.71 -8.22
C PHE A 62 11.82 -24.12 -8.43
N LEU A 63 10.57 -24.37 -8.04
CA LEU A 63 9.91 -25.67 -8.23
C LEU A 63 9.80 -26.06 -9.71
N VAL A 64 9.45 -25.11 -10.59
CA VAL A 64 9.39 -25.35 -12.03
C VAL A 64 10.78 -25.65 -12.59
N THR A 65 11.80 -24.95 -12.10
CA THR A 65 13.20 -25.20 -12.49
C THR A 65 13.62 -26.62 -12.11
N ASP A 66 13.29 -27.05 -10.89
CA ASP A 66 13.59 -28.40 -10.41
C ASP A 66 12.84 -29.47 -11.22
N ALA A 67 11.56 -29.24 -11.53
CA ALA A 67 10.77 -30.13 -12.37
C ALA A 67 11.34 -30.26 -13.79
N LEU A 68 11.80 -29.15 -14.38
CA LEU A 68 12.47 -29.15 -15.69
C LEU A 68 13.80 -29.90 -15.62
N TYR A 69 14.57 -29.71 -14.55
CA TYR A 69 15.81 -30.43 -14.33
C TYR A 69 15.59 -31.94 -14.21
N GLU A 70 14.54 -32.36 -13.49
CA GLU A 70 14.17 -33.77 -13.35
C GLU A 70 13.79 -34.38 -14.72
N LEU A 71 12.93 -33.68 -15.48
CA LEU A 71 12.53 -34.07 -16.83
C LEU A 71 13.74 -34.24 -17.77
N LEU A 72 14.66 -33.27 -17.76
CA LEU A 72 15.88 -33.33 -18.58
C LEU A 72 16.83 -34.44 -18.13
N SER A 73 16.81 -34.81 -16.85
CA SER A 73 17.59 -35.91 -16.29
C SER A 73 16.95 -37.29 -16.53
N GLY A 74 15.80 -37.35 -17.19
CA GLY A 74 15.05 -38.59 -17.45
C GLY A 74 14.45 -39.22 -16.18
N ARG A 75 14.39 -38.47 -15.08
CA ARG A 75 13.86 -38.91 -13.79
C ARG A 75 12.48 -38.28 -13.61
N SER A 76 11.50 -39.09 -13.23
CA SER A 76 10.09 -38.65 -13.14
C SER A 76 9.42 -39.01 -11.82
N ASN A 77 10.19 -39.51 -10.86
CA ASN A 77 9.66 -40.02 -9.60
C ASN A 77 9.10 -38.89 -8.71
N THR A 78 9.64 -37.66 -8.84
CA THR A 78 9.18 -36.51 -8.06
C THR A 78 8.33 -35.53 -8.85
N LEU A 79 8.12 -35.74 -10.16
CA LEU A 79 7.33 -34.83 -11.00
C LEU A 79 5.88 -34.66 -10.52
N VAL A 80 5.21 -35.75 -10.12
CA VAL A 80 3.84 -35.69 -9.61
C VAL A 80 3.79 -34.88 -8.31
N TRP A 81 4.78 -35.08 -7.44
CA TRP A 81 4.89 -34.34 -6.18
C TRP A 81 5.16 -32.86 -6.42
N LEU A 82 6.10 -32.52 -7.29
CA LEU A 82 6.42 -31.15 -7.69
C LEU A 82 5.20 -30.45 -8.30
N SER A 83 4.42 -31.16 -9.12
CA SER A 83 3.17 -30.63 -9.70
C SER A 83 2.13 -30.31 -8.63
N VAL A 84 1.92 -31.20 -7.64
CA VAL A 84 0.97 -30.96 -6.54
C VAL A 84 1.40 -29.78 -5.68
N VAL A 85 2.67 -29.72 -5.28
CA VAL A 85 3.21 -28.61 -4.47
C VAL A 85 3.10 -27.29 -5.24
N SER A 86 3.43 -27.29 -6.54
CA SER A 86 3.28 -26.13 -7.41
C SER A 86 1.82 -25.70 -7.53
N PHE A 87 0.88 -26.63 -7.69
CA PHE A 87 -0.54 -26.30 -7.76
C PHE A 87 -1.05 -25.63 -6.47
N ILE A 88 -0.67 -26.16 -5.30
CA ILE A 88 -1.04 -25.59 -4.00
C ILE A 88 -0.47 -24.18 -3.84
N GLY A 89 0.81 -23.98 -4.16
CA GLY A 89 1.43 -22.66 -4.08
C GLY A 89 0.74 -21.64 -5.00
N PHE A 90 0.34 -22.06 -6.21
CA PHE A 90 -0.40 -21.20 -7.13
C PHE A 90 -1.79 -20.83 -6.58
N ALA A 91 -2.53 -21.80 -6.02
CA ALA A 91 -3.82 -21.55 -5.39
C ALA A 91 -3.71 -20.57 -4.21
N LEU A 92 -2.64 -20.68 -3.40
CA LEU A 92 -2.36 -19.74 -2.31
C LEU A 92 -2.08 -18.32 -2.84
N ALA A 93 -1.31 -18.18 -3.92
CA ALA A 93 -1.10 -16.87 -4.55
C ALA A 93 -2.42 -16.24 -5.01
N LEU A 94 -3.33 -17.04 -5.61
CA LEU A 94 -4.66 -16.56 -5.99
C LEU A 94 -5.47 -16.09 -4.78
N LEU A 95 -5.51 -16.88 -3.71
CA LEU A 95 -6.22 -16.51 -2.48
C LEU A 95 -5.70 -15.18 -1.91
N VAL A 96 -4.38 -15.02 -1.83
CA VAL A 96 -3.74 -13.78 -1.37
C VAL A 96 -4.07 -12.61 -2.30
N THR A 97 -4.09 -12.86 -3.61
CA THR A 97 -4.36 -11.83 -4.62
C THR A 97 -5.81 -11.32 -4.57
N PHE A 98 -6.77 -12.22 -4.35
CA PHE A 98 -8.20 -11.89 -4.31
C PHE A 98 -8.71 -11.52 -2.90
N TRP A 99 -7.91 -11.72 -1.86
CA TRP A 99 -8.24 -11.37 -0.47
C TRP A 99 -8.73 -9.93 -0.23
N PRO A 100 -8.13 -8.85 -0.80
CA PRO A 100 -8.54 -7.48 -0.50
C PRO A 100 -9.94 -7.15 -1.02
N SER A 101 -10.46 -7.89 -2.00
CA SER A 101 -11.75 -7.58 -2.63
C SER A 101 -12.94 -7.78 -1.68
N ARG A 102 -12.82 -8.63 -0.65
CA ARG A 102 -13.94 -8.93 0.27
C ARG A 102 -14.10 -7.95 1.43
N ARG A 103 -13.15 -7.03 1.66
CA ARG A 103 -13.17 -6.10 2.80
C ARG A 103 -13.78 -4.73 2.47
N ILE A 104 -14.00 -4.43 1.19
CA ILE A 104 -14.39 -3.08 0.72
C ILE A 104 -15.91 -2.98 0.48
N GLU A 105 -16.62 -4.10 0.37
CA GLU A 105 -18.09 -4.11 0.21
C GLU A 105 -18.88 -3.98 1.53
N GLU A 106 -18.23 -4.00 2.69
CA GLU A 106 -18.89 -3.96 4.01
C GLU A 106 -18.67 -2.64 4.80
N SER A 107 -18.14 -1.57 4.18
CA SER A 107 -17.98 -0.25 4.85
C SER A 107 -18.71 0.88 4.14
#